data_AF-A0A943Y4F7-F1
#
_entry.id   AF-A0A943Y4F7-F1
#
_cell.length_a   1.000
_cell.length_b   1.000
_cell.length_c   1.000
_cell.angle_alpha   90.00
_cell.angle_beta   90.00
_cell.angle_gamma   90.00
#
_symmetry.space_group_name_H-M   'P 1'
#
loop_
_entity.id
_entity.type
_entity.pdbx_description
1 polymer ?
#
loop_
_entity_poly.entity_id
_entity_poly.type
_entity_poly.pdbx_seq_one_letter_code
_entity_poly.pdbx_strand_id
1 'polypeptide(L)'
;RFTQPETTQASQVEVPLGGLPPPVVALALRIRHKEIWNVTGTTTYKTNDQGVEYGSTIIPDGIVPFKSLAAQKGRALNTQFFGYQPQFAQYRATIDQGNIGLYHMWINSRNSEGSVELSGHTVTVTGYFTGHNGSSGIELQWLEVFDGWNTYPRAINYATPNMVKLNGTVFW
;
A
#
# COMPACT_ATOMS: atom_id res chain seq x y z
N ARG A 1 36.05 31.76 19.82
CA ARG A 1 35.09 31.24 18.81
C ARG A 1 34.76 29.82 19.24
N PHE A 2 33.58 29.60 19.82
CA PHE A 2 33.13 28.27 20.21
C PHE A 2 32.56 27.59 18.96
N THR A 3 33.18 26.48 18.56
CA THR A 3 32.64 25.58 17.53
C THR A 3 31.43 24.86 18.09
N GLN A 4 30.30 24.93 17.39
CA GLN A 4 29.12 24.11 17.67
C GLN A 4 29.48 22.62 17.54
N PRO A 5 28.93 21.73 18.38
CA PRO A 5 29.07 20.31 18.16
C PRO A 5 28.31 19.93 16.90
N GLU A 6 28.96 19.14 16.02
CA GLU A 6 28.31 18.47 14.92
C GLU A 6 27.13 17.67 15.47
N THR A 7 25.91 18.00 15.03
CA THR A 7 24.76 17.13 15.21
C THR A 7 24.99 15.90 14.36
N THR A 8 25.62 14.89 14.95
CA THR A 8 25.58 13.52 14.46
C THR A 8 24.11 13.19 14.25
N GLN A 9 23.67 13.08 12.99
CA GLN A 9 22.39 12.45 12.68
C GLN A 9 22.47 11.08 13.34
N ALA A 10 21.62 10.84 14.33
CA ALA A 10 21.43 9.52 14.87
C ALA A 10 21.06 8.62 13.69
N SER A 11 21.97 7.75 13.26
CA SER A 11 21.65 6.68 12.35
C SER A 11 20.49 5.93 13.00
N GLN A 12 19.29 6.00 12.42
CA GLN A 12 18.18 5.21 12.90
C GLN A 12 18.60 3.75 12.74
N VAL A 13 19.04 3.13 13.83
CA VAL A 13 19.32 1.70 13.89
C VAL A 13 17.97 1.03 13.72
N GLU A 14 17.72 0.46 12.54
CA GLU A 14 16.56 -0.40 12.33
C GLU A 14 16.71 -1.62 13.22
N VAL A 15 15.94 -1.65 14.32
CA VAL A 15 15.84 -2.85 15.15
C VAL A 15 15.07 -3.89 14.34
N PRO A 16 15.67 -5.05 14.04
CA PRO A 16 14.93 -6.17 13.45
C PRO A 16 13.79 -6.54 14.39
N LEU A 17 12.57 -6.67 13.85
CA LEU A 17 11.41 -7.05 14.68
C LEU A 17 11.50 -8.52 15.15
N GLY A 18 12.38 -9.32 14.53
CA GLY A 18 12.63 -10.70 14.94
C GLY A 18 13.28 -10.77 16.32
N GLY A 19 12.64 -11.48 17.25
CA GLY A 19 13.14 -11.72 18.60
C GLY A 19 12.71 -10.70 19.66
N LEU A 20 11.95 -9.66 19.30
CA LEU A 20 11.40 -8.70 20.26
C LEU A 20 10.13 -9.25 20.93
N PRO A 21 9.88 -8.91 22.22
CA PRO A 21 8.61 -9.24 22.87
C PRO A 21 7.41 -8.66 22.09
N PRO A 22 6.26 -9.36 22.04
CA PRO A 22 5.08 -8.91 21.28
C PRO A 22 4.65 -7.45 21.57
N PRO A 23 4.67 -6.94 22.83
CA PRO A 23 4.32 -5.54 23.10
C PRO A 23 5.28 -4.54 22.44
N VAL A 24 6.56 -4.88 22.33
CA VAL A 24 7.58 -4.02 21.70
C VAL A 24 7.42 -4.02 20.18
N VAL A 25 7.10 -5.18 19.59
CA VAL A 25 6.77 -5.27 18.16
C VAL A 25 5.55 -4.42 17.83
N ALA A 26 4.49 -4.53 18.62
CA ALA A 26 3.27 -3.75 18.43
C ALA A 26 3.53 -2.23 18.50
N LEU A 27 4.34 -1.79 19.47
CA LEU A 27 4.72 -0.38 19.59
C LEU A 27 5.55 0.10 18.39
N ALA A 28 6.54 -0.69 17.96
CA ALA A 28 7.38 -0.36 16.81
C ALA A 28 6.56 -0.25 15.51
N LEU A 29 5.62 -1.18 15.30
CA LEU A 29 4.69 -1.12 14.16
C LEU A 29 3.79 0.11 14.22
N ARG A 30 3.29 0.48 15.41
CA ARG A 30 2.47 1.69 15.60
C ARG A 30 3.24 2.97 15.28
N ILE A 31 4.50 3.06 15.71
CA ILE A 31 5.38 4.19 15.41
C ILE A 31 5.61 4.30 13.90
N ARG A 32 5.98 3.20 13.23
CA ARG A 32 6.19 3.17 11.77
C ARG A 32 4.92 3.55 11.00
N HIS A 33 3.76 3.06 11.44
CA HIS A 33 2.49 3.39 10.84
C HIS A 33 2.19 4.90 10.92
N LYS A 34 2.45 5.51 12.08
CA LYS A 34 2.27 6.96 12.28
C LYS A 34 3.27 7.81 11.51
N GLU A 35 4.51 7.35 11.39
CA GLU A 35 5.52 7.99 10.53
C GLU A 35 5.02 8.05 9.09
N ILE A 36 4.53 6.93 8.55
CA ILE A 36 3.95 6.86 7.20
C ILE A 36 2.79 7.86 7.08
N TRP A 37 1.82 7.82 8.01
CA TRP A 37 0.65 8.72 7.96
C TRP A 37 1.02 10.20 7.99
N ASN A 38 2.01 10.57 8.80
CA ASN A 38 2.48 11.95 8.87
C ASN A 38 3.12 12.40 7.56
N VAL A 39 3.96 11.55 6.95
CA VAL A 39 4.63 11.93 5.71
C VAL A 39 3.69 11.92 4.50
N THR A 40 2.65 11.08 4.52
CA THR A 40 1.61 11.02 3.48
C THR A 40 0.46 12.01 3.67
N GLY A 41 0.50 12.84 4.71
CA GLY A 41 -0.58 13.80 4.98
C GLY A 41 -1.92 13.11 5.25
N THR A 42 -1.89 11.90 5.81
CA THR A 42 -3.10 11.13 6.11
C THR A 42 -3.93 11.84 7.18
N THR A 43 -5.21 12.05 6.90
CA THR A 43 -6.16 12.63 7.86
C THR A 43 -6.94 11.54 8.57
N THR A 44 -6.96 11.54 9.90
CA THR A 44 -7.81 10.64 10.68
C THR A 44 -9.26 11.15 10.68
N TYR A 45 -10.21 10.31 10.27
CA TYR A 45 -11.64 10.64 10.28
C TYR A 45 -12.45 9.82 11.29
N LYS A 46 -11.90 8.72 11.80
CA LYS A 46 -12.55 7.88 12.81
C LYS A 46 -11.52 7.16 13.66
N THR A 47 -11.83 6.96 14.93
CA THR A 47 -11.11 6.05 15.83
C THR A 47 -12.14 5.13 16.47
N ASN A 48 -11.91 3.81 16.47
CA ASN A 48 -12.81 2.88 17.17
C ASN A 48 -12.48 2.80 18.67
N ASP A 49 -13.33 2.11 19.44
CA ASP A 49 -13.17 1.96 20.89
C ASP A 49 -11.91 1.19 21.31
N GLN A 50 -11.27 0.50 20.36
CA GLN A 50 -10.00 -0.22 20.54
C GLN A 50 -8.78 0.67 20.22
N GLY A 51 -8.99 1.94 19.87
CA GLY A 51 -7.94 2.89 19.52
C GLY A 51 -7.37 2.72 18.11
N VAL A 52 -8.04 1.97 17.23
CA VAL A 52 -7.67 1.85 15.81
C VAL A 52 -8.16 3.09 15.08
N GLU A 53 -7.23 3.80 14.45
CA GLU A 53 -7.52 4.97 13.64
C GLU A 53 -7.79 4.58 12.19
N TYR A 54 -8.77 5.25 11.60
CA TYR A 54 -9.12 5.18 10.19
C TYR A 54 -8.87 6.54 9.58
N GLY A 55 -8.11 6.56 8.49
CA GLY A 55 -7.69 7.78 7.85
C GLY A 55 -7.74 7.71 6.34
N SER A 56 -7.65 8.89 5.71
CA SER A 56 -7.69 9.06 4.27
C SER A 56 -6.45 9.78 3.78
N THR A 57 -5.94 9.34 2.64
CA THR A 57 -4.76 9.90 1.97
C THR A 57 -5.12 10.11 0.51
N ILE A 58 -4.79 11.27 -0.04
CA ILE A 58 -4.94 11.51 -1.47
C ILE A 58 -3.84 10.72 -2.19
N ILE A 59 -4.20 9.94 -3.22
CA ILE A 59 -3.29 8.97 -3.84
C ILE A 59 -1.90 9.54 -4.22
N PRO A 60 -1.78 10.72 -4.87
CA PRO A 60 -0.47 11.29 -5.21
C PRO A 60 0.40 11.59 -3.98
N ASP A 61 -0.24 12.03 -2.89
CA ASP A 61 0.42 12.31 -1.62
C ASP A 61 0.84 11.02 -0.89
N GLY A 62 0.28 9.87 -1.27
CA GLY A 62 0.80 8.57 -0.85
C GLY A 62 2.12 8.19 -1.52
N ILE A 63 2.36 8.64 -2.76
CA ILE A 63 3.48 8.15 -3.59
C ILE A 63 4.78 8.90 -3.31
N VAL A 64 4.72 10.24 -3.29
CA VAL A 64 5.90 11.10 -3.08
C VAL A 64 6.63 10.74 -1.78
N PRO A 65 5.95 10.51 -0.65
CA PRO A 65 6.61 10.25 0.63
C PRO A 65 7.25 8.86 0.70
N PHE A 66 6.78 7.87 -0.05
CA PHE A 66 7.49 6.57 -0.14
C PHE A 66 8.90 6.73 -0.71
N LYS A 67 9.11 7.64 -1.68
CA LYS A 67 10.46 7.95 -2.18
C LYS A 67 11.33 8.55 -1.07
N SER A 68 10.79 9.49 -0.31
CA SER A 68 11.50 10.12 0.81
C SER A 68 11.85 9.12 1.90
N LEU A 69 10.92 8.24 2.28
CA LEU A 69 11.15 7.17 3.27
C LEU A 69 12.20 6.16 2.79
N ALA A 70 12.18 5.78 1.51
CA ALA A 70 13.19 4.89 0.94
C ALA A 70 14.58 5.56 0.95
N ALA A 71 14.67 6.84 0.60
CA ALA A 71 15.91 7.60 0.61
C ALA A 71 16.51 7.72 2.02
N GLN A 72 15.69 7.91 3.06
CA GLN A 72 16.13 7.87 4.46
C GLN A 72 16.76 6.52 4.86
N LYS A 73 16.37 5.44 4.18
CA LYS A 73 16.93 4.09 4.36
C LYS A 73 18.09 3.79 3.39
N GLY A 74 18.63 4.81 2.71
CA GLY A 74 19.71 4.65 1.74
C GLY A 74 19.30 3.90 0.48
N ARG A 75 18.00 3.85 0.16
CA ARG A 75 17.46 3.20 -1.04
C ARG A 75 16.96 4.24 -2.03
N ALA A 76 17.39 4.12 -3.28
CA ALA A 76 16.74 4.83 -4.38
C ALA A 76 15.44 4.10 -4.74
N LEU A 77 14.37 4.86 -4.99
CA LEU A 77 13.07 4.32 -5.35
C LEU A 77 12.53 5.09 -6.54
N ASN A 78 12.47 4.44 -7.70
CA ASN A 78 11.75 4.95 -8.85
C ASN A 78 10.28 4.58 -8.72
N THR A 79 9.42 5.42 -9.29
CA THR A 79 7.99 5.16 -9.29
C THR A 79 7.35 5.62 -10.58
N GLN A 80 6.28 4.94 -10.96
CA GLN A 80 5.37 5.40 -12.00
C GLN A 80 3.94 5.33 -11.49
N PHE A 81 3.21 6.43 -11.66
CA PHE A 81 1.79 6.51 -11.38
C PHE A 81 0.99 6.31 -12.67
N PHE A 82 -0.08 5.54 -12.58
CA PHE A 82 -1.04 5.28 -13.63
C PHE A 82 -2.41 5.79 -13.16
N GLY A 83 -2.78 6.98 -13.63
CA GLY A 83 -4.13 7.49 -13.45
C GLY A 83 -5.10 6.74 -14.35
N TYR A 84 -6.29 6.43 -13.82
CA TYR A 84 -7.40 5.82 -14.57
C TYR A 84 -7.08 4.45 -15.19
N GLN A 85 -7.52 3.39 -14.52
CA GLN A 85 -7.51 2.01 -15.03
C GLN A 85 -6.09 1.51 -15.42
N PRO A 86 -5.21 1.29 -14.43
CA PRO A 86 -3.89 0.71 -14.66
C PRO A 86 -4.04 -0.67 -15.30
N GLN A 87 -3.32 -0.95 -16.37
CA GLN A 87 -3.42 -2.17 -17.16
C GLN A 87 -2.79 -3.36 -16.43
N PHE A 88 -3.40 -4.55 -16.52
CA PHE A 88 -2.83 -5.78 -15.92
C PHE A 88 -1.38 -6.04 -16.35
N ALA A 89 -1.07 -5.78 -17.63
CA ALA A 89 0.27 -5.94 -18.19
C ALA A 89 1.34 -5.08 -17.47
N GLN A 90 0.96 -3.93 -16.90
CA GLN A 90 1.88 -3.07 -16.13
C GLN A 90 2.29 -3.75 -14.82
N TYR A 91 1.33 -4.34 -14.11
CA TYR A 91 1.61 -5.11 -12.90
C TYR A 91 2.42 -6.36 -13.20
N ARG A 92 2.04 -7.12 -14.22
CA ARG A 92 2.80 -8.30 -14.67
C ARG A 92 4.28 -7.96 -14.92
N ALA A 93 4.54 -6.96 -15.77
CA ALA A 93 5.91 -6.58 -16.10
C ALA A 93 6.71 -6.10 -14.89
N THR A 94 6.06 -5.43 -13.93
CA THR A 94 6.67 -5.00 -12.67
C THR A 94 7.03 -6.22 -11.82
N ILE A 95 6.08 -7.11 -11.56
CA ILE A 95 6.30 -8.31 -10.75
C ILE A 95 7.38 -9.22 -11.37
N ASP A 96 7.37 -9.41 -12.69
CA ASP A 96 8.36 -10.25 -13.40
C ASP A 96 9.80 -9.72 -13.24
N GLN A 97 9.97 -8.43 -12.92
CA GLN A 97 11.27 -7.82 -12.63
C GLN A 97 11.69 -7.93 -11.15
N GLY A 98 10.88 -8.59 -10.31
CA GLY A 98 11.09 -8.70 -8.86
C GLY A 98 10.65 -7.46 -8.08
N ASN A 99 9.87 -6.58 -8.72
CA ASN A 99 9.38 -5.33 -8.14
C ASN A 99 7.95 -5.47 -7.61
N ILE A 100 7.43 -4.41 -6.96
CA ILE A 100 6.07 -4.40 -6.39
C ILE A 100 5.24 -3.23 -6.94
N GLY A 101 3.92 -3.35 -6.80
CA GLY A 101 2.98 -2.28 -7.14
C GLY A 101 2.01 -1.98 -6.00
N LEU A 102 1.35 -0.84 -6.11
CA LEU A 102 0.12 -0.51 -5.39
C LEU A 102 -1.03 -0.50 -6.38
N TYR A 103 -2.14 -1.12 -5.99
CA TYR A 103 -3.41 -1.06 -6.71
C TYR A 103 -4.39 -0.27 -5.86
N HIS A 104 -4.84 0.87 -6.38
CA HIS A 104 -5.74 1.79 -5.71
C HIS A 104 -7.13 1.63 -6.31
N MET A 105 -8.13 1.42 -5.47
CA MET A 105 -9.50 1.17 -5.91
C MET A 105 -10.51 1.85 -4.99
N TRP A 106 -11.68 2.12 -5.54
CA TRP A 106 -12.87 2.36 -4.76
C TRP A 106 -13.76 1.14 -4.87
N ILE A 107 -14.16 0.58 -3.74
CA ILE A 107 -14.99 -0.61 -3.66
C ILE A 107 -16.43 -0.16 -3.49
N ASN A 108 -17.32 -0.64 -4.36
CA ASN A 108 -18.76 -0.52 -4.13
C ASN A 108 -19.14 -1.48 -3.00
N SER A 109 -19.50 -0.93 -1.84
CA SER A 109 -20.05 -1.69 -0.70
C SER A 109 -21.49 -1.30 -0.48
N ARG A 110 -22.38 -2.25 -0.16
CA ARG A 110 -23.73 -1.90 0.29
C ARG A 110 -23.74 -1.74 1.80
N ASN A 111 -24.34 -0.66 2.28
CA ASN A 111 -24.59 -0.48 3.71
C ASN A 111 -25.78 -1.35 4.17
N SER A 112 -26.06 -1.33 5.48
CA SER A 112 -27.15 -2.11 6.09
C SER A 112 -28.55 -1.75 5.57
N GLU A 113 -28.70 -0.61 4.91
CA GLU A 113 -29.94 -0.11 4.31
C GLU A 113 -30.03 -0.44 2.80
N GLY A 114 -29.03 -1.11 2.26
CA GLY A 114 -28.95 -1.51 0.86
C GLY A 114 -28.40 -0.43 -0.09
N SER A 115 -28.05 0.75 0.41
CA SER A 115 -27.45 1.85 -0.38
C SER A 115 -25.99 1.55 -0.72
N VAL A 116 -25.56 1.93 -1.93
CA VAL A 116 -24.16 1.77 -2.35
C VAL A 116 -23.31 2.92 -1.80
N GLU A 117 -22.29 2.56 -1.03
CA GLU A 117 -21.24 3.43 -0.53
C GLU A 117 -19.91 3.09 -1.21
N LEU A 118 -19.08 4.11 -1.40
CA LEU A 118 -17.76 3.96 -2.00
C LEU A 118 -16.69 3.98 -0.91
N SER A 119 -15.98 2.86 -0.75
CA SER A 119 -14.86 2.74 0.18
C SER A 119 -13.53 2.74 -0.57
N GLY A 120 -12.67 3.72 -0.30
CA GLY A 120 -11.32 3.77 -0.86
C GLY A 120 -10.42 2.72 -0.22
N HIS A 121 -9.69 1.96 -1.03
CA HIS A 121 -8.72 0.99 -0.54
C HIS A 121 -7.49 0.93 -1.45
N THR A 122 -6.33 0.80 -0.85
CA THR A 122 -5.05 0.59 -1.56
C THR A 122 -4.43 -0.69 -1.03
N VAL A 123 -4.03 -1.56 -1.94
CA VAL A 123 -3.38 -2.83 -1.63
C VAL A 123 -2.02 -2.89 -2.32
N THR A 124 -1.09 -3.65 -1.74
CA THR A 124 0.20 -3.94 -2.37
C THR A 124 0.07 -5.16 -3.25
N VAL A 125 0.43 -5.05 -4.52
CA VAL A 125 0.50 -6.16 -5.47
C VAL A 125 1.88 -6.80 -5.39
N THR A 126 1.91 -8.10 -5.09
CA THR A 126 3.14 -8.90 -4.94
C THR A 126 3.26 -10.02 -5.96
N GLY A 127 2.16 -10.34 -6.65
CA GLY A 127 2.10 -11.44 -7.60
C GLY A 127 0.91 -11.31 -8.54
N TYR A 128 0.76 -12.27 -9.44
CA TYR A 128 -0.40 -12.36 -10.31
C TYR A 128 -0.67 -13.82 -10.73
N PHE A 129 -1.90 -14.07 -11.14
CA PHE A 129 -2.32 -15.34 -11.72
C PHE A 129 -3.10 -15.05 -13.00
N THR A 130 -2.92 -15.90 -14.00
CA THR A 130 -3.77 -15.90 -15.20
C THR A 130 -4.43 -17.27 -15.37
N GLY A 131 -5.64 -17.26 -15.91
CA GLY A 131 -6.39 -18.46 -16.24
C GLY A 131 -7.00 -18.32 -17.61
N HIS A 132 -7.19 -19.43 -18.31
CA HIS A 132 -7.82 -19.43 -19.61
C HIS A 132 -9.05 -20.35 -19.55
N ASN A 133 -10.22 -19.79 -19.86
CA ASN A 133 -11.41 -20.61 -20.05
C ASN A 133 -11.42 -21.15 -21.48
N GLY A 134 -11.04 -22.41 -21.67
CA GLY A 134 -10.96 -23.04 -23.00
C GLY A 134 -12.28 -23.10 -23.77
N SER A 135 -13.43 -22.93 -23.10
CA SER A 135 -14.74 -22.94 -23.75
C SER A 135 -15.20 -21.56 -24.20
N SER A 136 -14.89 -20.49 -23.45
CA SER A 136 -15.29 -19.11 -23.79
C SER A 136 -14.18 -18.27 -24.40
N GLY A 137 -12.94 -18.75 -24.36
CA GLY A 137 -11.75 -17.99 -24.77
C GLY A 137 -11.38 -16.83 -23.85
N ILE A 138 -12.13 -16.63 -22.74
CA ILE A 138 -11.90 -15.53 -21.80
C ILE A 138 -10.61 -15.79 -21.02
N GLU A 139 -9.71 -14.80 -21.05
CA GLU A 139 -8.57 -14.72 -20.14
C GLU A 139 -9.04 -14.14 -18.80
N LEU A 140 -8.76 -14.86 -17.73
CA LEU A 140 -9.02 -14.43 -16.37
C LEU A 140 -7.70 -13.94 -15.76
N GLN A 141 -7.73 -12.78 -15.14
CA GLN A 141 -6.56 -12.09 -14.62
C GLN A 141 -6.78 -11.76 -13.15
N TRP A 142 -5.84 -12.16 -12.29
CA TRP A 142 -5.87 -11.88 -10.86
C TRP A 142 -4.56 -11.28 -10.40
N LEU A 143 -4.64 -10.34 -9.46
CA LEU A 143 -3.51 -9.81 -8.72
C LEU A 143 -3.44 -10.50 -7.36
N GLU A 144 -2.25 -10.99 -6.99
CA GLU A 144 -1.95 -11.36 -5.61
C GLU A 144 -1.59 -10.10 -4.84
N VAL A 145 -2.25 -9.89 -3.70
CA VAL A 145 -2.17 -8.66 -2.93
C VAL A 145 -2.03 -8.87 -1.43
N PHE A 146 -1.30 -7.97 -0.79
CA PHE A 146 -1.41 -7.70 0.65
C PHE A 146 -2.26 -6.44 0.87
N ASP A 147 -3.38 -6.60 1.56
CA ASP A 147 -4.34 -5.51 1.85
C ASP A 147 -4.13 -4.78 3.17
N GLY A 148 -3.20 -5.26 4.00
CA GLY A 148 -2.91 -4.66 5.30
C GLY A 148 -3.95 -4.90 6.39
N TRP A 149 -5.03 -5.65 6.11
CA TRP A 149 -5.98 -6.14 7.12
C TRP A 149 -5.68 -7.57 7.55
N ASN A 150 -5.02 -8.34 6.69
CA ASN A 150 -4.73 -9.75 6.91
C ASN A 150 -3.22 -10.01 6.86
N THR A 151 -2.82 -11.13 7.45
CA THR A 151 -1.41 -11.55 7.55
C THR A 151 -0.95 -12.43 6.39
N TYR A 152 -1.80 -12.66 5.39
CA TYR A 152 -1.54 -13.53 4.25
C TYR A 152 -1.97 -12.86 2.93
N PRO A 153 -1.33 -13.19 1.80
CA PRO A 153 -1.73 -12.67 0.50
C PRO A 153 -3.15 -13.12 0.11
N ARG A 154 -3.84 -12.29 -0.67
CA ARG A 154 -5.17 -12.57 -1.23
C ARG A 154 -5.19 -12.32 -2.73
N ALA A 155 -6.13 -12.94 -3.44
CA ALA A 155 -6.29 -12.72 -4.87
C ALA A 155 -7.45 -11.75 -5.14
N ILE A 156 -7.20 -10.74 -5.96
CA ILE A 156 -8.22 -9.83 -6.50
C ILE A 156 -8.41 -10.15 -7.98
N ASN A 157 -9.66 -10.40 -8.40
CA ASN A 157 -9.99 -10.45 -9.83
C ASN A 157 -9.83 -9.03 -10.40
N TYR A 158 -8.88 -8.87 -11.31
CA TYR A 158 -8.52 -7.59 -11.88
C TYR A 158 -9.68 -6.95 -12.68
N ALA A 159 -10.54 -7.76 -13.30
CA ALA A 159 -11.67 -7.31 -14.11
C ALA A 159 -13.00 -7.26 -13.33
N THR A 160 -12.96 -7.23 -11.99
CA THR A 160 -14.20 -7.23 -11.20
C THR A 160 -14.97 -5.91 -11.32
N PRO A 161 -16.28 -5.94 -11.63
CA PRO A 161 -17.09 -4.72 -11.73
C PRO A 161 -17.34 -4.04 -10.38
N ASN A 162 -17.03 -4.70 -9.27
CA ASN A 162 -17.25 -4.14 -7.93
C ASN A 162 -16.15 -3.14 -7.50
N MET A 163 -15.07 -3.03 -8.28
CA MET A 163 -13.98 -2.09 -8.06
C MET A 163 -14.02 -1.02 -9.15
N VAL A 164 -14.08 0.24 -8.73
CA VAL A 164 -14.21 1.41 -9.60
C VAL A 164 -13.13 2.44 -9.30
N LYS A 165 -12.99 3.46 -10.15
CA LYS A 165 -12.02 4.55 -9.98
C LYS A 165 -10.59 4.03 -9.71
N LEU A 166 -10.18 3.09 -10.56
CA LEU A 166 -8.92 2.37 -10.43
C LEU A 166 -7.73 3.28 -10.75
N ASN A 167 -6.69 3.23 -9.93
CA ASN A 167 -5.40 3.84 -10.19
C ASN A 167 -4.28 2.87 -9.78
N GLY A 168 -3.08 3.08 -10.28
CA GLY A 168 -1.94 2.23 -9.96
C GLY A 168 -0.66 2.99 -9.70
N THR A 169 0.21 2.40 -8.89
CA THR A 169 1.59 2.86 -8.72
C THR A 169 2.52 1.66 -8.79
N VAL A 170 3.65 1.75 -9.46
CA VAL A 170 4.69 0.69 -9.44
C VAL A 170 6.03 1.28 -9.00
N PHE A 171 6.88 0.43 -8.42
CA PHE A 171 8.11 0.82 -7.74
C PHE A 171 9.29 -0.04 -8.22
N TRP A 172 10.46 0.54 -8.50
CA TRP A 172 11.67 -0.20 -8.90
C TRP A 172 12.98 0.55 -8.63
#